data_AF-A0A934ERE1-F1
#
_entry.id   AF-A0A934ERE1-F1
#
_cell.length_a   1.000
_cell.length_b   1.000
_cell.length_c   1.000
_cell.angle_alpha   90.00
_cell.angle_beta   90.00
_cell.angle_gamma   90.00
#
_symmetry.space_group_name_H-M   'P 1'
#
loop_
_entity.id
_entity.type
_entity.pdbx_description
1 polymer ?
#
loop_
_entity_poly.entity_id
_entity_poly.type
_entity_poly.pdbx_seq_one_letter_code
_entity_poly.pdbx_strand_id
1 'polypeptide(L)'
;MSHNRHDVFIGIDIGSVSANTVVVTENREILEERYTRTKGQPLETARDVLSDILSRYPIETIKAVAATGTGGKTIAPLIGASWTNEVIAQSKAIEYFHPEVRTAIEMGGEDAKMILLAPDDAVRSQGSGVRSKKIRVEDFAMNAVCAAGTGSFLDQQATRLGLTIEQFGELALKSKNPPRVAGRCSVFAKSDMIHLQQAATPDYDIVAGLCYAVARNFKSTIGRGKTFLKPVVFQGGVAANPGVRKAFKDVLELGDNEFIIPKYFASMGALGAVFTADYRGQISNLSPINEHHASQFKGLKELEEYIASGRKKGKGLEPLLSPARHPSYNKDWVQISNLSSKVLIGDLSPVEKVNVYLGIDVGSVSTNVVLIDEESKLVARRYLATAGRPIEAVRQGLKEIAEECGDRVNVLGVGTTGSGRYLTG
;
A
#
# COMPACT_ATOMS: atom_id res chain seq x y z
N MET A 1 8.94 25.75 26.38
CA MET A 1 9.41 25.57 24.98
C MET A 1 8.92 26.76 24.19
N SER A 2 9.84 27.61 23.71
CA SER A 2 9.52 28.84 22.98
C SER A 2 8.77 28.51 21.69
N HIS A 3 7.51 28.93 21.60
CA HIS A 3 6.74 28.85 20.38
C HIS A 3 7.35 29.85 19.40
N ASN A 4 8.24 29.37 18.53
CA ASN A 4 8.77 30.17 17.44
C ASN A 4 7.59 30.45 16.48
N ARG A 5 7.03 31.66 16.56
CA ARG A 5 5.98 32.17 15.67
C ARG A 5 6.58 32.42 14.28
N HIS A 6 6.96 31.35 13.59
CA HIS A 6 7.35 31.43 12.19
C HIS A 6 6.10 31.31 11.33
N ASP A 7 6.03 32.16 10.33
CA ASP A 7 5.05 32.02 9.26
C ASP A 7 5.37 30.75 8.46
N VAL A 8 4.36 29.91 8.28
CA VAL A 8 4.49 28.58 7.66
C VAL A 8 3.52 28.39 6.48
N PHE A 9 3.89 27.47 5.61
CA PHE A 9 3.13 27.05 4.44
C PHE A 9 2.94 25.55 4.50
N ILE A 10 1.74 25.09 4.14
CA ILE A 10 1.40 23.66 4.20
C ILE A 10 1.24 23.12 2.79
N GLY A 11 1.98 22.06 2.48
CA GLY A 11 1.74 21.23 1.30
C GLY A 11 0.94 19.99 1.69
N ILE A 12 -0.08 19.64 0.93
CA ILE A 12 -0.86 18.42 1.12
C ILE A 12 -1.04 17.67 -0.20
N ASP A 13 -0.72 16.39 -0.22
CA ASP A 13 -0.95 15.48 -1.34
C ASP A 13 -1.87 14.36 -0.87
N ILE A 14 -3.09 14.34 -1.40
CA ILE A 14 -4.12 13.40 -0.97
C ILE A 14 -4.36 12.43 -2.12
N GLY A 15 -3.69 11.29 -2.04
CA GLY A 15 -3.86 10.17 -2.95
C GLY A 15 -4.97 9.23 -2.50
N SER A 16 -5.08 8.09 -3.19
CA SER A 16 -6.03 7.04 -2.85
C SER A 16 -5.70 6.30 -1.56
N VAL A 17 -4.42 6.00 -1.34
CA VAL A 17 -3.93 5.18 -0.21
C VAL A 17 -3.32 6.00 0.92
N SER A 18 -2.82 7.21 0.64
CA SER A 18 -2.16 8.07 1.64
C SER A 18 -2.50 9.54 1.49
N ALA A 19 -2.41 10.26 2.60
CA ALA A 19 -2.36 11.70 2.69
C ALA A 19 -0.99 12.10 3.21
N ASN A 20 -0.23 12.82 2.39
CA ASN A 20 1.13 13.24 2.69
C ASN A 20 1.11 14.74 2.95
N THR A 21 1.64 15.17 4.09
CA THR A 21 1.68 16.59 4.46
C THR A 21 3.09 17.04 4.76
N VAL A 22 3.37 18.29 4.41
CA VAL A 22 4.61 18.98 4.73
C VAL A 22 4.30 20.36 5.29
N VAL A 23 5.09 20.77 6.28
CA VAL A 23 5.09 22.15 6.79
C VAL A 23 6.45 22.74 6.45
N VAL A 24 6.44 23.87 5.73
CA VAL A 24 7.65 24.54 5.28
C VAL A 24 7.67 26.00 5.72
N THR A 25 8.87 26.54 5.94
CA THR A 25 9.06 27.97 6.16
C THR A 25 8.97 28.75 4.85
N GLU A 26 8.90 30.07 4.93
CA GLU A 26 9.03 30.95 3.75
C GLU A 26 10.30 30.66 2.95
N ASN A 27 11.39 30.27 3.60
CA ASN A 27 12.67 29.91 2.97
C ASN A 27 12.71 28.49 2.40
N ARG A 28 11.57 27.79 2.35
CA ARG A 28 11.42 26.40 1.89
C ARG A 28 12.19 25.38 2.73
N GLU A 29 12.54 25.74 3.96
CA GLU A 29 13.03 24.78 4.93
C GLU A 29 11.87 23.90 5.39
N ILE A 30 12.08 22.58 5.39
CA ILE A 30 11.06 21.61 5.76
C ILE A 30 11.12 21.40 7.27
N LEU A 31 10.09 21.89 7.97
CA LEU A 31 9.94 21.73 9.41
C LEU A 31 9.36 20.36 9.74
N GLU A 32 8.40 19.91 8.95
CA GLU A 32 7.69 18.65 9.17
C GLU A 32 7.35 17.95 7.87
N GLU A 33 7.35 16.61 7.94
CA GLU A 33 6.86 15.71 6.91
C GLU A 33 6.06 14.60 7.60
N ARG A 34 4.87 14.28 7.06
CA ARG A 34 4.09 13.13 7.51
C ARG A 34 3.51 12.37 6.32
N TYR A 35 3.61 11.05 6.38
CA TYR A 35 2.93 10.12 5.50
C TYR A 35 1.86 9.37 6.31
N THR A 36 0.58 9.55 5.97
CA THR A 36 -0.53 8.93 6.71
C THR A 36 -1.38 8.09 5.77
N ARG A 37 -1.56 6.78 6.07
CA ARG A 37 -2.46 5.93 5.28
C ARG A 37 -3.93 6.35 5.49
N THR A 38 -4.66 6.54 4.40
CA THR A 38 -6.07 7.00 4.42
C THR A 38 -7.04 5.93 4.89
N LYS A 39 -6.69 4.65 4.70
CA LYS A 39 -7.56 3.49 5.00
C LYS A 39 -8.97 3.64 4.39
N GLY A 40 -9.05 4.20 3.17
CA GLY A 40 -10.31 4.45 2.47
C GLY A 40 -11.08 5.70 2.93
N GLN A 41 -10.51 6.50 3.83
CA GLN A 41 -11.12 7.70 4.39
C GLN A 41 -10.24 8.94 4.14
N PRO A 42 -10.02 9.33 2.87
CA PRO A 42 -9.06 10.39 2.52
C PRO A 42 -9.42 11.76 3.10
N LEU A 43 -10.72 12.09 3.19
CA LEU A 43 -11.16 13.40 3.68
C LEU A 43 -11.04 13.50 5.20
N GLU A 44 -11.47 12.46 5.90
CA GLU A 44 -11.35 12.34 7.36
C GLU A 44 -9.87 12.38 7.76
N THR A 45 -9.03 11.62 7.05
CA THR A 45 -7.57 11.60 7.27
C THR A 45 -6.98 12.99 7.06
N ALA A 46 -7.35 13.69 5.99
CA ALA A 46 -6.86 15.05 5.76
C ALA A 46 -7.30 16.01 6.87
N ARG A 47 -8.56 15.94 7.30
CA ARG A 47 -9.09 16.71 8.44
C ARG A 47 -8.32 16.41 9.73
N ASP A 48 -8.03 15.14 10.02
CA ASP A 48 -7.28 14.74 11.22
C ASP A 48 -5.84 15.25 11.19
N VAL A 49 -5.15 15.07 10.06
CA VAL A 49 -3.76 15.51 9.91
C VAL A 49 -3.65 17.04 9.96
N LEU A 50 -4.57 17.77 9.32
CA LEU A 50 -4.59 19.23 9.39
C LEU A 50 -4.95 19.73 10.79
N SER A 51 -5.86 19.07 11.51
CA SER A 51 -6.19 19.40 12.90
C SER A 51 -4.99 19.21 13.83
N ASP A 52 -4.24 18.12 13.66
CA ASP A 52 -2.98 17.89 14.38
C ASP A 52 -1.92 18.94 14.06
N ILE A 53 -1.80 19.38 12.81
CA ILE A 53 -0.93 20.51 12.45
C ILE A 53 -1.39 21.79 13.16
N LEU A 54 -2.69 22.09 13.16
CA LEU A 54 -3.24 23.28 13.82
C LEU A 54 -3.06 23.29 15.34
N SER A 55 -2.95 22.12 15.96
CA SER A 55 -2.63 22.02 17.40
C SER A 55 -1.20 22.49 17.73
N ARG A 56 -0.31 22.56 16.73
CA ARG A 56 1.12 22.90 16.87
C ARG A 56 1.47 24.23 16.19
N TYR A 57 0.77 24.56 15.11
CA TYR A 57 0.89 25.82 14.37
C TYR A 57 -0.44 26.57 14.43
N PRO A 58 -0.52 27.66 15.20
CA PRO A 58 -1.73 28.49 15.25
C PRO A 58 -2.14 28.95 13.85
N ILE A 59 -3.44 29.02 13.59
CA ILE A 59 -3.99 29.33 12.26
C ILE A 59 -3.45 30.64 11.69
N GLU A 60 -3.13 31.62 12.55
CA GLU A 60 -2.59 32.93 12.19
C GLU A 60 -1.17 32.87 11.60
N THR A 61 -0.44 31.80 11.89
CA THR A 61 0.92 31.55 11.36
C THR A 61 0.88 30.86 10.00
N ILE A 62 -0.25 30.28 9.59
CA ILE A 62 -0.38 29.58 8.30
C ILE A 62 -0.69 30.61 7.22
N LYS A 63 0.30 30.95 6.40
CA LYS A 63 0.12 31.92 5.31
C LYS A 63 -0.65 31.35 4.13
N ALA A 64 -0.43 30.07 3.84
CA ALA A 64 -1.17 29.41 2.80
C ALA A 64 -1.08 27.89 2.88
N VAL A 65 -2.02 27.26 2.17
CA VAL A 65 -2.04 25.82 1.93
C VAL A 65 -2.07 25.57 0.43
N ALA A 66 -1.33 24.55 -0.01
CA ALA A 66 -1.35 24.06 -1.37
C ALA A 66 -1.64 22.55 -1.36
N ALA A 67 -2.54 22.15 -2.24
CA ALA A 67 -3.03 20.79 -2.35
C ALA A 67 -2.73 20.20 -3.74
N THR A 68 -2.45 18.90 -3.77
CA THR A 68 -2.40 18.08 -4.98
C THR A 68 -2.99 16.70 -4.73
N GLY A 69 -2.88 15.81 -5.72
CA GLY A 69 -3.49 14.48 -5.67
C GLY A 69 -4.99 14.50 -5.94
N THR A 70 -5.57 13.31 -6.02
CA THR A 70 -6.98 13.10 -6.38
C THR A 70 -7.95 13.67 -5.34
N GLY A 71 -7.66 13.47 -4.05
CA GLY A 71 -8.43 14.03 -2.94
C GLY A 71 -8.19 15.53 -2.74
N GLY A 72 -7.02 16.04 -3.15
CA GLY A 72 -6.66 17.44 -3.01
C GLY A 72 -7.57 18.36 -3.82
N LYS A 73 -8.04 17.90 -4.99
CA LYS A 73 -8.98 18.67 -5.83
C LYS A 73 -10.31 18.93 -5.11
N THR A 74 -10.77 17.98 -4.31
CA THR A 74 -12.00 18.08 -3.52
C THR A 74 -11.80 18.94 -2.28
N ILE A 75 -10.66 18.78 -1.60
CA ILE A 75 -10.40 19.46 -0.32
C ILE A 75 -10.00 20.92 -0.50
N ALA A 76 -9.24 21.24 -1.55
CA ALA A 76 -8.72 22.57 -1.80
C ALA A 76 -9.76 23.70 -1.64
N PRO A 77 -10.94 23.66 -2.30
CA PRO A 77 -11.95 24.71 -2.13
C PRO A 77 -12.53 24.80 -0.71
N LEU A 78 -12.65 23.66 -0.01
CA LEU A 78 -13.24 23.57 1.34
C LEU A 78 -12.35 24.19 2.41
N ILE A 79 -11.03 24.15 2.24
CA ILE A 79 -10.09 24.69 3.24
C ILE A 79 -9.43 26.00 2.79
N GLY A 80 -9.76 26.49 1.59
CA GLY A 80 -9.09 27.64 0.99
C GLY A 80 -7.63 27.35 0.64
N ALA A 81 -7.32 26.16 0.12
CA ALA A 81 -6.01 25.84 -0.42
C ALA A 81 -5.97 26.05 -1.95
N SER A 82 -4.79 26.36 -2.46
CA SER A 82 -4.54 26.34 -3.90
C SER A 82 -4.44 24.88 -4.37
N TRP A 83 -4.92 24.57 -5.57
CA TRP A 83 -4.80 23.23 -6.13
C TRP A 83 -3.85 23.24 -7.32
N THR A 84 -2.94 22.26 -7.37
CA THR A 84 -2.02 22.05 -8.49
C THR A 84 -2.12 20.60 -8.96
N ASN A 85 -2.05 20.39 -10.27
CA ASN A 85 -1.98 19.05 -10.85
C ASN A 85 -0.74 18.30 -10.35
N GLU A 86 -0.90 17.02 -10.05
CA GLU A 86 0.17 16.20 -9.47
C GLU A 86 1.42 16.10 -10.34
N VAL A 87 1.30 15.97 -11.67
CA VAL A 87 2.47 15.93 -12.58
C VAL A 87 3.29 17.21 -12.45
N ILE A 88 2.62 18.36 -12.35
CA ILE A 88 3.28 19.67 -12.18
C ILE A 88 3.91 19.78 -10.79
N ALA A 89 3.18 19.38 -9.74
CA ALA A 89 3.70 19.37 -8.38
C ALA A 89 4.96 18.50 -8.28
N GLN A 90 4.89 17.24 -8.70
CA GLN A 90 6.04 16.32 -8.70
C GLN A 90 7.24 16.90 -9.47
N SER A 91 7.00 17.44 -10.65
CA SER A 91 8.05 18.09 -11.46
C SER A 91 8.66 19.29 -10.74
N LYS A 92 7.85 20.09 -10.02
CA LYS A 92 8.34 21.25 -9.27
C LYS A 92 9.22 20.86 -8.09
N ALA A 93 8.88 19.78 -7.38
CA ALA A 93 9.74 19.26 -6.33
C ALA A 93 11.07 18.71 -6.88
N ILE A 94 11.01 18.01 -8.03
CA ILE A 94 12.21 17.52 -8.72
C ILE A 94 13.10 18.68 -9.18
N GLU A 95 12.53 19.74 -9.76
CA GLU A 95 13.27 20.96 -10.13
C GLU A 95 14.07 21.53 -8.95
N TYR A 96 13.47 21.50 -7.76
CA TYR A 96 14.08 22.06 -6.56
C TYR A 96 15.20 21.18 -5.99
N PHE A 97 14.98 19.87 -5.87
CA PHE A 97 15.93 18.96 -5.21
C PHE A 97 16.92 18.29 -6.16
N HIS A 98 16.49 17.96 -7.38
CA HIS A 98 17.20 17.11 -8.34
C HIS A 98 17.03 17.60 -9.80
N PRO A 99 17.40 18.85 -10.16
CA PRO A 99 17.21 19.41 -11.49
C PRO A 99 18.00 18.70 -12.62
N GLU A 100 18.96 17.85 -12.26
CA GLU A 100 19.70 16.98 -13.17
C GLU A 100 18.85 15.82 -13.74
N VAL A 101 17.77 15.44 -13.07
CA VAL A 101 16.91 14.30 -13.46
C VAL A 101 16.28 14.51 -14.83
N ARG A 102 16.15 13.42 -15.59
CA ARG A 102 15.50 13.41 -16.92
C ARG A 102 14.29 12.49 -17.02
N THR A 103 14.18 11.52 -16.11
CA THR A 103 13.00 10.66 -16.00
C THR A 103 12.58 10.56 -14.55
N ALA A 104 11.31 10.83 -14.26
CA ALA A 104 10.71 10.55 -12.96
C ALA A 104 9.77 9.36 -13.04
N ILE A 105 9.95 8.43 -12.11
CA ILE A 105 9.03 7.33 -11.84
C ILE A 105 8.39 7.65 -10.49
N GLU A 106 7.09 7.95 -10.50
CA GLU A 106 6.29 8.08 -9.29
C GLU A 106 5.40 6.84 -9.19
N MET A 107 5.40 6.18 -8.03
CA MET A 107 4.57 5.02 -7.81
C MET A 107 3.87 5.08 -6.45
N GLY A 108 2.57 5.32 -6.52
CA GLY A 108 1.67 5.38 -5.38
C GLY A 108 0.96 4.07 -5.10
N GLY A 109 -0.18 4.18 -4.42
CA GLY A 109 -0.99 3.03 -4.03
C GLY A 109 -1.74 2.39 -5.20
N GLU A 110 -2.38 3.17 -6.06
CA GLU A 110 -3.28 2.67 -7.12
C GLU A 110 -2.92 3.12 -8.53
N ASP A 111 -1.98 4.05 -8.65
CA ASP A 111 -1.45 4.54 -9.91
C ASP A 111 0.07 4.72 -9.83
N ALA A 112 0.66 4.87 -11.01
CA ALA A 112 2.06 5.11 -11.23
C ALA A 112 2.23 6.00 -12.47
N LYS A 113 3.27 6.81 -12.47
CA LYS A 113 3.52 7.84 -13.47
C LYS A 113 4.96 7.80 -13.93
N MET A 114 5.16 8.02 -15.22
CA MET A 114 6.44 8.34 -15.82
C MET A 114 6.39 9.77 -16.32
N ILE A 115 7.34 10.61 -15.91
CA ILE A 115 7.44 12.00 -16.36
C ILE A 115 8.80 12.16 -17.03
N LEU A 116 8.81 12.59 -18.28
CA LEU A 116 10.02 12.95 -19.02
C LEU A 116 10.28 14.45 -18.85
N LEU A 117 11.49 14.76 -18.39
CA LEU A 117 11.91 16.10 -18.00
C LEU A 117 13.09 16.53 -18.86
N ALA A 118 13.06 17.77 -19.32
CA ALA A 118 14.17 18.39 -20.04
C ALA A 118 14.55 19.74 -19.41
N PRO A 119 15.80 20.20 -19.60
CA PRO A 119 16.18 21.56 -19.29
C PRO A 119 15.27 22.56 -20.01
N ASP A 120 14.91 23.64 -19.31
CA ASP A 120 14.21 24.76 -19.92
C ASP A 120 15.20 25.82 -20.42
N ASP A 121 15.71 25.62 -21.64
CA ASP A 121 16.71 26.49 -22.28
C ASP A 121 16.14 27.87 -22.70
N ALA A 122 14.81 28.04 -22.68
CA ALA A 122 14.16 29.32 -23.02
C ALA A 122 14.38 30.38 -21.93
N VAL A 123 14.70 29.96 -20.70
CA VAL A 123 15.05 30.85 -19.58
C VAL A 123 16.57 31.03 -19.55
N ARG A 124 17.12 31.59 -20.64
CA ARG A 124 18.45 32.23 -20.56
C ARG A 124 18.30 33.43 -19.63
N SER A 125 18.87 33.30 -18.44
CA SER A 125 18.94 34.33 -17.41
C SER A 125 19.31 35.67 -18.05
N GLN A 126 18.35 36.59 -18.15
CA GLN A 126 18.68 37.98 -18.44
C GLN A 126 19.51 38.48 -17.24
N GLY A 127 20.82 38.65 -17.45
CA GLY A 127 21.63 39.56 -16.63
C GLY A 127 22.50 38.99 -15.52
N SER A 128 22.60 37.68 -15.28
CA SER A 128 23.67 37.14 -14.43
C SER A 128 24.01 35.71 -14.83
N GLY A 129 25.30 35.37 -14.94
CA GLY A 129 25.84 34.11 -15.48
C GLY A 129 25.49 32.82 -14.73
N VAL A 130 24.39 32.78 -13.97
CA VAL A 130 23.84 31.59 -13.35
C VAL A 130 22.87 30.95 -14.35
N ARG A 131 23.22 29.78 -14.91
CA ARG A 131 22.26 28.97 -15.69
C ARG A 131 21.05 28.67 -14.81
N SER A 132 19.85 29.07 -15.26
CA SER A 132 18.62 28.63 -14.59
C SER A 132 18.54 27.11 -14.62
N LYS A 133 18.47 26.47 -13.45
CA LYS A 133 18.25 25.01 -13.30
C LYS A 133 16.78 24.63 -13.49
N LYS A 134 16.07 25.34 -14.37
CA LYS A 134 14.65 25.10 -14.62
C LYS A 134 14.47 23.85 -15.47
N ILE A 135 13.40 23.13 -15.20
CA ILE A 135 13.01 21.95 -15.98
C ILE A 135 11.59 22.13 -16.52
N ARG A 136 11.34 21.53 -17.68
CA ARG A 136 10.01 21.45 -18.27
C ARG A 136 9.60 19.98 -18.42
N VAL A 137 8.30 19.73 -18.34
CA VAL A 137 7.71 18.42 -18.66
C VAL A 137 7.63 18.31 -20.19
N GLU A 138 8.38 17.40 -20.79
CA GLU A 138 8.27 17.15 -22.23
C GLU A 138 7.13 16.20 -22.56
N ASP A 139 6.94 15.19 -21.71
CA ASP A 139 5.95 14.14 -21.91
C ASP A 139 5.67 13.46 -20.56
N PHE A 140 4.51 12.83 -20.44
CA PHE A 140 4.18 12.01 -19.27
C PHE A 140 3.27 10.85 -19.69
N ALA A 141 3.34 9.75 -18.93
CA ALA A 141 2.43 8.63 -19.06
C ALA A 141 2.01 8.14 -17.68
N MET A 142 0.79 7.63 -17.57
CA MET A 142 0.26 7.05 -16.35
C MET A 142 -0.65 5.87 -16.68
N ASN A 143 -0.77 4.92 -15.76
CA ASN A 143 -1.76 3.85 -15.88
C ASN A 143 -3.16 4.34 -15.45
N ALA A 144 -4.18 3.69 -15.99
CA ALA A 144 -5.52 3.77 -15.41
C ALA A 144 -5.51 3.14 -14.00
N VAL A 145 -6.35 3.66 -13.10
CA VAL A 145 -6.50 3.18 -11.72
C VAL A 145 -6.66 1.67 -11.71
N CYS A 146 -5.61 0.97 -11.29
CA CYS A 146 -5.53 -0.48 -11.28
C CYS A 146 -4.50 -0.86 -10.23
N ALA A 147 -4.83 -1.82 -9.37
CA ALA A 147 -3.88 -2.29 -8.37
C ALA A 147 -2.61 -2.89 -9.00
N ALA A 148 -2.68 -3.39 -10.24
CA ALA A 148 -1.58 -4.09 -10.87
C ALA A 148 -0.38 -3.17 -11.16
N GLY A 149 0.76 -3.51 -10.55
CA GLY A 149 2.01 -2.76 -10.74
C GLY A 149 2.15 -1.53 -9.84
N THR A 150 1.40 -1.45 -8.73
CA THR A 150 1.43 -0.34 -7.77
C THR A 150 1.58 -0.85 -6.33
N GLY A 151 1.55 0.06 -5.34
CA GLY A 151 1.68 -0.31 -3.92
C GLY A 151 0.59 -1.26 -3.42
N SER A 152 -0.66 -1.08 -3.85
CA SER A 152 -1.78 -1.94 -3.47
C SER A 152 -1.60 -3.39 -3.94
N PHE A 153 -0.92 -3.63 -5.06
CA PHE A 153 -0.57 -5.00 -5.48
C PHE A 153 0.37 -5.67 -4.48
N LEU A 154 1.38 -4.94 -4.00
CA LEU A 154 2.35 -5.45 -3.03
C LEU A 154 1.70 -5.66 -1.67
N ASP A 155 0.90 -4.73 -1.18
CA ASP A 155 0.14 -4.86 0.08
C ASP A 155 -0.74 -6.12 0.09
N GLN A 156 -1.45 -6.37 -1.02
CA GLN A 156 -2.29 -7.56 -1.17
C GLN A 156 -1.47 -8.86 -1.16
N GLN A 157 -0.29 -8.87 -1.78
CA GLN A 157 0.56 -10.07 -1.77
C GLN A 157 1.25 -10.29 -0.42
N ALA A 158 1.72 -9.21 0.23
CA ALA A 158 2.31 -9.27 1.56
C ALA A 158 1.32 -9.85 2.58
N THR A 159 0.07 -9.37 2.56
CA THR A 159 -1.00 -9.89 3.42
C THR A 159 -1.22 -11.40 3.24
N ARG A 160 -1.15 -11.90 2.00
CA ARG A 160 -1.32 -13.34 1.71
C ARG A 160 -0.20 -14.21 2.26
N LEU A 161 1.01 -13.66 2.35
CA LEU A 161 2.18 -14.32 2.93
C LEU A 161 2.28 -14.10 4.45
N GLY A 162 1.32 -13.39 5.05
CA GLY A 162 1.39 -13.03 6.48
C GLY A 162 2.56 -12.09 6.81
N LEU A 163 2.99 -11.26 5.87
CA LEU A 163 4.09 -10.31 6.02
C LEU A 163 3.57 -8.88 6.10
N THR A 164 4.24 -8.02 6.88
CA THR A 164 4.10 -6.57 6.70
C THR A 164 4.79 -6.13 5.40
N ILE A 165 4.43 -4.97 4.87
CA ILE A 165 5.03 -4.46 3.62
C ILE A 165 6.53 -4.11 3.80
N GLU A 166 6.93 -3.76 5.01
CA GLU A 166 8.32 -3.52 5.39
C GLU A 166 9.12 -4.83 5.38
N GLN A 167 8.59 -5.87 6.04
CA GLN A 167 9.19 -7.20 6.02
C GLN A 167 9.28 -7.76 4.59
N PHE A 168 8.24 -7.53 3.78
CA PHE A 168 8.21 -7.93 2.38
C PHE A 168 9.38 -7.31 1.60
N GLY A 169 9.60 -6.00 1.73
CA GLY A 169 10.68 -5.32 1.05
C GLY A 169 12.08 -5.82 1.43
N GLU A 170 12.33 -6.01 2.73
CA GLU A 170 13.60 -6.53 3.23
C GLU A 170 13.83 -7.99 2.82
N LEU A 171 12.79 -8.81 2.86
CA LEU A 171 12.88 -10.23 2.52
C LEU A 171 13.27 -10.44 1.05
N ALA A 172 12.77 -9.60 0.12
CA ALA A 172 13.14 -9.65 -1.30
C ALA A 172 14.65 -9.55 -1.54
N LEU A 173 15.40 -8.84 -0.68
CA LEU A 173 16.84 -8.61 -0.88
C LEU A 173 17.67 -9.89 -0.72
N LYS A 174 17.14 -10.93 -0.04
CA LYS A 174 17.84 -12.20 0.14
C LYS A 174 17.90 -13.05 -1.14
N SER A 175 16.98 -12.81 -2.07
CA SER A 175 16.90 -13.56 -3.32
C SER A 175 18.08 -13.25 -4.24
N LYS A 176 18.72 -14.33 -4.74
CA LYS A 176 19.74 -14.25 -5.78
C LYS A 176 19.16 -14.48 -7.18
N ASN A 177 18.17 -15.37 -7.29
CA ASN A 177 17.56 -15.79 -8.56
C ASN A 177 16.04 -15.72 -8.45
N PRO A 178 15.45 -14.51 -8.49
CA PRO A 178 14.00 -14.36 -8.32
C PRO A 178 13.23 -15.04 -9.47
N PRO A 179 12.21 -15.88 -9.18
CA PRO A 179 11.37 -16.48 -10.19
C PRO A 179 10.60 -15.42 -10.98
N ARG A 180 10.19 -15.80 -12.18
CA ARG A 180 9.32 -14.95 -12.99
C ARG A 180 7.88 -15.07 -12.48
N VAL A 181 7.32 -13.95 -12.05
CA VAL A 181 5.91 -13.81 -11.65
C VAL A 181 5.21 -12.82 -12.57
N ALA A 182 3.95 -13.08 -12.90
CA ALA A 182 3.09 -12.17 -13.65
C ALA A 182 2.79 -10.91 -12.83
N GLY A 183 3.10 -9.73 -13.40
CA GLY A 183 2.89 -8.42 -12.73
C GLY A 183 1.66 -7.64 -13.21
N ARG A 184 0.87 -8.20 -14.13
CA ARG A 184 -0.23 -7.49 -14.82
C ARG A 184 -1.56 -7.51 -14.08
N CYS A 185 -1.79 -8.47 -13.18
CA CYS A 185 -3.02 -8.60 -12.41
C CYS A 185 -2.73 -9.31 -11.09
N SER A 186 -3.28 -8.82 -9.98
CA SER A 186 -3.12 -9.45 -8.66
C SER A 186 -3.69 -10.86 -8.61
N VAL A 187 -4.70 -11.17 -9.43
CA VAL A 187 -5.30 -12.51 -9.55
C VAL A 187 -4.31 -13.51 -10.16
N PHE A 188 -3.60 -13.13 -11.23
CA PHE A 188 -2.61 -14.03 -11.83
C PHE A 188 -1.35 -14.15 -10.99
N ALA A 189 -0.90 -13.06 -10.37
CA ALA A 189 0.21 -13.12 -9.42
C ALA A 189 -0.10 -14.07 -8.26
N LYS A 190 -1.35 -14.08 -7.76
CA LYS A 190 -1.79 -15.06 -6.77
C LYS A 190 -1.62 -16.50 -7.27
N SER A 191 -2.07 -16.80 -8.49
CA SER A 191 -1.93 -18.15 -9.06
C SER A 191 -0.46 -18.57 -9.16
N ASP A 192 0.41 -17.67 -9.62
CA ASP A 192 1.85 -17.93 -9.70
C ASP A 192 2.48 -18.15 -8.31
N MET A 193 2.12 -17.32 -7.33
CA MET A 193 2.59 -17.47 -5.94
C MET A 193 2.20 -18.84 -5.37
N ILE A 194 0.96 -19.27 -5.59
CA ILE A 194 0.46 -20.57 -5.12
C ILE A 194 1.25 -21.71 -5.75
N HIS A 195 1.52 -21.62 -7.05
CA HIS A 195 2.30 -22.62 -7.74
C HIS A 195 3.74 -22.69 -7.21
N LEU A 196 4.37 -21.53 -6.98
CA LEU A 196 5.71 -21.45 -6.40
C LEU A 196 5.76 -22.03 -4.98
N GLN A 197 4.74 -21.77 -4.15
CA GLN A 197 4.61 -22.35 -2.82
C GLN A 197 4.45 -23.87 -2.86
N GLN A 198 3.66 -24.39 -3.79
CA GLN A 198 3.52 -25.83 -4.01
C GLN A 198 4.83 -26.50 -4.45
N ALA A 199 5.68 -25.75 -5.16
CA ALA A 199 7.03 -26.18 -5.51
C ALA A 199 8.06 -25.95 -4.37
N ALA A 200 7.60 -25.61 -3.16
CA ALA A 200 8.44 -25.28 -2.00
C ALA A 200 9.47 -24.15 -2.27
N THR A 201 9.13 -23.22 -3.16
CA THR A 201 9.97 -22.04 -3.43
C THR A 201 10.05 -21.17 -2.16
N PRO A 202 11.24 -20.73 -1.74
CA PRO A 202 11.38 -19.88 -0.55
C PRO A 202 10.62 -18.55 -0.68
N ASP A 203 10.02 -18.09 0.42
CA ASP A 203 9.25 -16.83 0.45
C ASP A 203 10.05 -15.63 -0.08
N TYR A 204 11.36 -15.56 0.21
CA TYR A 204 12.20 -14.48 -0.27
C TYR A 204 12.35 -14.43 -1.79
N ASP A 205 12.34 -15.58 -2.45
CA ASP A 205 12.38 -15.67 -3.91
C ASP A 205 11.03 -15.23 -4.49
N ILE A 206 9.93 -15.73 -3.94
CA ILE A 206 8.57 -15.34 -4.38
C ILE A 206 8.39 -13.81 -4.26
N VAL A 207 8.75 -13.25 -3.11
CA VAL A 207 8.65 -11.82 -2.80
C VAL A 207 9.54 -10.97 -3.72
N ALA A 208 10.77 -11.41 -3.99
CA ALA A 208 11.61 -10.77 -4.99
C ALA A 208 11.00 -10.85 -6.40
N GLY A 209 10.48 -12.02 -6.80
CA GLY A 209 9.79 -12.21 -8.08
C GLY A 209 8.64 -11.21 -8.29
N LEU A 210 7.88 -10.91 -7.24
CA LEU A 210 6.82 -9.90 -7.22
C LEU A 210 7.35 -8.47 -7.38
N CYS A 211 8.45 -8.10 -6.70
CA CYS A 211 9.10 -6.80 -6.88
C CYS A 211 9.55 -6.59 -8.34
N TYR A 212 10.19 -7.59 -8.95
CA TYR A 212 10.56 -7.53 -10.37
C TYR A 212 9.34 -7.55 -11.29
N ALA A 213 8.25 -8.21 -10.89
CA ALA A 213 7.01 -8.17 -11.64
C ALA A 213 6.44 -6.75 -11.73
N VAL A 214 6.49 -5.97 -10.63
CA VAL A 214 6.10 -4.55 -10.61
C VAL A 214 6.96 -3.72 -11.56
N ALA A 215 8.29 -3.79 -11.43
CA ALA A 215 9.21 -3.02 -12.27
C ALA A 215 9.09 -3.36 -13.77
N ARG A 216 9.00 -4.66 -14.11
CA ARG A 216 8.79 -5.12 -15.49
C ARG A 216 7.44 -4.66 -16.04
N ASN A 217 6.39 -4.70 -15.22
CA ASN A 217 5.07 -4.22 -15.62
C ASN A 217 5.17 -2.74 -15.98
N PHE A 218 5.71 -1.90 -15.09
CA PHE A 218 5.91 -0.47 -15.33
C PHE A 218 6.65 -0.20 -16.64
N LYS A 219 7.81 -0.86 -16.87
CA LYS A 219 8.59 -0.72 -18.12
C LYS A 219 7.77 -1.09 -19.36
N SER A 220 6.96 -2.14 -19.28
CA SER A 220 6.19 -2.66 -20.42
C SER A 220 4.87 -1.96 -20.70
N THR A 221 4.30 -1.25 -19.72
CA THR A 221 3.00 -0.58 -19.83
C THR A 221 3.16 0.93 -19.95
N ILE A 222 3.68 1.58 -18.91
CA ILE A 222 3.84 3.04 -18.83
C ILE A 222 5.07 3.48 -19.62
N GLY A 223 6.18 2.74 -19.51
CA GLY A 223 7.41 3.00 -20.25
C GLY A 223 7.38 2.58 -21.72
N ARG A 224 6.26 2.03 -22.21
CA ARG A 224 6.17 1.47 -23.56
C ARG A 224 6.41 2.55 -24.61
N GLY A 225 7.41 2.32 -25.47
CA GLY A 225 7.75 3.25 -26.55
C GLY A 225 8.45 4.53 -26.07
N LYS A 226 8.87 4.58 -24.80
CA LYS A 226 9.61 5.72 -24.23
C LYS A 226 11.02 5.30 -23.84
N THR A 227 11.97 6.23 -23.96
CA THR A 227 13.34 6.04 -23.47
C THR A 227 13.44 6.54 -22.04
N PHE A 228 14.00 5.72 -21.15
CA PHE A 228 14.31 6.11 -19.77
C PHE A 228 15.60 6.92 -19.74
N LEU A 229 15.48 8.24 -19.90
CA LEU A 229 16.61 9.17 -19.86
C LEU A 229 17.15 9.29 -18.43
N LYS A 230 18.47 9.23 -18.30
CA LYS A 230 19.18 9.26 -17.03
C LYS A 230 19.63 10.68 -16.66
N PRO A 231 19.77 11.03 -15.37
CA PRO A 231 19.40 10.24 -14.19
C PRO A 231 17.90 10.02 -14.06
N VAL A 232 17.52 8.87 -13.50
CA VAL A 232 16.15 8.47 -13.20
C VAL A 232 15.89 8.65 -11.71
N VAL A 233 14.82 9.33 -11.35
CA VAL A 233 14.35 9.43 -9.96
C VAL A 233 13.20 8.46 -9.71
N PHE A 234 13.20 7.76 -8.58
CA PHE A 234 12.09 6.92 -8.13
C PHE A 234 11.51 7.44 -6.81
N GLN A 235 10.23 7.78 -6.83
CA GLN A 235 9.50 8.44 -5.75
C GLN A 235 8.08 7.88 -5.61
N GLY A 236 7.33 8.36 -4.62
CA GLY A 236 6.05 7.79 -4.20
C GLY A 236 6.21 6.79 -3.05
N GLY A 237 5.09 6.33 -2.47
CA GLY A 237 5.11 5.46 -1.30
C GLY A 237 5.82 4.12 -1.55
N VAL A 238 5.73 3.58 -2.77
CA VAL A 238 6.42 2.32 -3.13
C VAL A 238 7.93 2.48 -3.17
N ALA A 239 8.43 3.69 -3.37
CA ALA A 239 9.85 3.97 -3.27
C ALA A 239 10.39 3.72 -1.86
N ALA A 240 9.58 3.52 -0.80
CA ALA A 240 10.08 3.03 0.49
C ALA A 240 10.58 1.57 0.44
N ASN A 241 10.09 0.76 -0.50
CA ASN A 241 10.35 -0.68 -0.53
C ASN A 241 11.71 -0.98 -1.20
N PRO A 242 12.72 -1.50 -0.46
CA PRO A 242 14.06 -1.71 -1.01
C PRO A 242 14.11 -2.83 -2.06
N GLY A 243 13.25 -3.85 -1.96
CA GLY A 243 13.11 -4.89 -2.98
C GLY A 243 12.65 -4.32 -4.32
N VAL A 244 11.71 -3.37 -4.31
CA VAL A 244 11.24 -2.68 -5.53
C VAL A 244 12.31 -1.71 -6.07
N ARG A 245 13.04 -1.00 -5.20
CA ARG A 245 14.20 -0.18 -5.62
C ARG A 245 15.22 -1.00 -6.39
N LYS A 246 15.63 -2.15 -5.83
CA LYS A 246 16.56 -3.10 -6.48
C LYS A 246 15.98 -3.56 -7.82
N ALA A 247 14.71 -3.97 -7.84
CA ALA A 247 14.06 -4.44 -9.05
C ALA A 247 14.03 -3.38 -10.17
N PHE A 248 13.71 -2.12 -9.86
CA PHE A 248 13.74 -1.04 -10.86
C PHE A 248 15.14 -0.78 -11.39
N LYS A 249 16.12 -0.70 -10.48
CA LYS A 249 17.52 -0.50 -10.84
C LYS A 249 18.01 -1.59 -11.82
N ASP A 250 17.70 -2.85 -11.53
CA ASP A 250 18.12 -3.99 -12.36
C ASP A 250 17.35 -4.04 -13.69
N VAL A 251 16.02 -3.87 -13.67
CA VAL A 251 15.16 -3.96 -14.88
C VAL A 251 15.41 -2.80 -15.86
N LEU A 252 15.81 -1.64 -15.34
CA LEU A 252 16.15 -0.46 -16.13
C LEU A 252 17.66 -0.33 -16.40
N GLU A 253 18.48 -1.27 -15.91
CA GLU A 253 19.94 -1.30 -16.13
C GLU A 253 20.60 0.04 -15.73
N LEU A 254 20.28 0.49 -14.51
CA LEU A 254 20.76 1.77 -13.96
C LEU A 254 21.98 1.56 -13.04
N GLY A 255 23.00 2.39 -13.23
CA GLY A 255 24.14 2.49 -12.31
C GLY A 255 23.79 3.23 -11.01
N ASP A 256 24.70 3.21 -10.04
CA ASP A 256 24.49 3.83 -8.71
C ASP A 256 24.20 5.33 -8.79
N ASN A 257 24.90 6.06 -9.65
CA ASN A 257 24.74 7.51 -9.82
C ASN A 257 23.60 7.88 -10.79
N GLU A 258 22.91 6.88 -11.36
CA GLU A 258 21.86 7.09 -12.35
C GLU A 258 20.46 6.81 -11.79
N PHE A 259 20.36 6.26 -10.58
CA PHE A 259 19.11 5.92 -9.92
C PHE A 259 19.00 6.64 -8.57
N ILE A 260 18.15 7.66 -8.53
CA ILE A 260 18.01 8.57 -7.39
C ILE A 260 16.76 8.23 -6.61
N ILE A 261 16.90 8.05 -5.30
CA ILE A 261 15.78 8.06 -4.35
C ILE A 261 15.85 9.37 -3.56
N PRO A 262 14.92 10.32 -3.75
CA PRO A 262 14.94 11.58 -3.03
C PRO A 262 14.79 11.36 -1.53
N LYS A 263 15.36 12.25 -0.71
CA LYS A 263 15.19 12.20 0.76
C LYS A 263 13.70 12.16 1.17
N TYR A 264 12.88 12.96 0.48
CA TYR A 264 11.45 13.12 0.75
C TYR A 264 10.59 12.35 -0.27
N PHE A 265 11.05 11.17 -0.72
CA PHE A 265 10.45 10.41 -1.82
C PHE A 265 8.93 10.21 -1.68
N ALA A 266 8.40 10.12 -0.46
CA ALA A 266 6.97 9.94 -0.21
C ALA A 266 6.16 11.24 -0.35
N SER A 267 6.78 12.41 -0.17
CA SER A 267 6.10 13.71 -0.03
C SER A 267 6.45 14.71 -1.13
N MET A 268 7.10 14.25 -2.21
CA MET A 268 7.46 15.09 -3.36
C MET A 268 6.26 15.81 -3.98
N GLY A 269 5.07 15.19 -4.00
CA GLY A 269 3.84 15.84 -4.47
C GLY A 269 3.42 17.02 -3.58
N ALA A 270 3.42 16.82 -2.26
CA ALA A 270 3.05 17.85 -1.30
C ALA A 270 4.06 19.03 -1.31
N LEU A 271 5.37 18.72 -1.36
CA LEU A 271 6.45 19.71 -1.53
C LEU A 271 6.29 20.48 -2.84
N GLY A 272 5.97 19.76 -3.91
CA GLY A 272 5.71 20.31 -5.23
C GLY A 272 4.57 21.30 -5.25
N ALA A 273 3.45 20.95 -4.60
CA ALA A 273 2.28 21.81 -4.52
C ALA A 273 2.62 23.13 -3.81
N VAL A 274 3.27 23.07 -2.64
CA VAL A 274 3.63 24.27 -1.88
C VAL A 274 4.72 25.10 -2.57
N PHE A 275 5.62 24.49 -3.34
CA PHE A 275 6.63 25.22 -4.13
C PHE A 275 6.10 25.80 -5.45
N THR A 276 4.94 25.32 -5.92
CA THR A 276 4.27 25.84 -7.12
C THR A 276 3.43 27.07 -6.79
N ALA A 277 2.77 27.06 -5.64
CA ALA A 277 1.97 28.19 -5.20
C ALA A 277 2.87 29.42 -4.97
N ASP A 278 2.65 30.46 -5.78
CA ASP A 278 3.48 31.66 -5.78
C ASP A 278 3.13 32.55 -4.58
N TYR A 279 3.78 32.27 -3.44
CA TYR A 279 3.62 33.05 -2.23
C TYR A 279 4.53 34.28 -2.16
N ARG A 280 5.40 34.48 -3.15
CA ARG A 280 6.42 35.55 -3.19
C ARG A 280 6.16 36.60 -4.28
N GLY A 281 5.12 36.44 -5.10
CA GLY A 281 4.79 37.36 -6.20
C GLY A 281 5.86 37.41 -7.30
N GLN A 282 6.59 36.33 -7.53
CA GLN A 282 7.75 36.30 -8.45
C GLN A 282 7.45 35.70 -9.84
N ILE A 283 6.22 35.26 -10.11
CA ILE A 283 5.80 34.80 -11.44
C ILE A 283 4.81 35.80 -12.04
N SER A 284 5.33 36.96 -12.48
CA SER A 284 4.55 38.02 -13.11
C SER A 284 4.35 37.85 -14.62
N ASN A 285 4.63 36.69 -15.24
CA ASN A 285 4.58 36.56 -16.72
C ASN A 285 4.25 35.15 -17.27
N LEU A 286 3.36 34.38 -16.63
CA LEU A 286 2.69 33.26 -17.31
C LEU A 286 1.22 33.65 -17.56
N SER A 287 0.80 33.49 -18.83
CA SER A 287 -0.46 33.91 -19.42
C SER A 287 -1.73 33.59 -18.58
N PRO A 288 -2.82 34.36 -18.75
CA PRO A 288 -4.00 34.36 -17.87
C PRO A 288 -4.91 33.16 -18.15
N ILE A 289 -4.49 31.95 -17.76
CA ILE A 289 -5.35 30.76 -17.89
C ILE A 289 -5.72 30.13 -16.55
N ASN A 290 -5.10 30.45 -15.41
CA ASN A 290 -5.68 30.08 -14.10
C ASN A 290 -5.20 31.04 -13.01
N GLU A 291 -6.16 31.62 -12.29
CA GLU A 291 -5.95 32.43 -11.10
C GLU A 291 -5.28 31.59 -9.98
N HIS A 292 -3.96 31.46 -9.99
CA HIS A 292 -3.18 30.93 -8.87
C HIS A 292 -2.87 32.06 -7.87
N HIS A 293 -3.90 32.75 -7.39
CA HIS A 293 -3.74 33.69 -6.27
C HIS A 293 -3.51 32.86 -5.00
N ALA A 294 -2.58 33.31 -4.15
CA ALA A 294 -2.37 32.75 -2.83
C ALA A 294 -3.71 32.74 -2.07
N SER A 295 -4.30 31.56 -1.89
CA SER A 295 -5.53 31.40 -1.13
C SER A 295 -5.17 31.30 0.35
N GLN A 296 -5.78 32.18 1.13
CA GLN A 296 -5.65 32.18 2.58
C GLN A 296 -6.40 30.97 3.14
N PHE A 297 -5.73 30.23 4.02
CA PHE A 297 -6.32 29.07 4.70
C PHE A 297 -7.56 29.49 5.51
N LYS A 298 -8.70 28.86 5.23
CA LYS A 298 -10.00 29.20 5.84
C LYS A 298 -10.29 28.43 7.14
N GLY A 299 -9.42 27.49 7.51
CA GLY A 299 -9.69 26.53 8.57
C GLY A 299 -10.42 25.28 8.07
N LEU A 300 -10.91 24.47 9.01
CA LEU A 300 -11.45 23.12 8.72
C LEU A 300 -12.97 23.03 8.73
N LYS A 301 -13.68 24.09 9.13
CA LYS A 301 -15.12 24.07 9.36
C LYS A 301 -15.93 23.56 8.15
N GLU A 302 -15.69 24.12 6.95
CA GLU A 302 -16.41 23.69 5.74
C GLU A 302 -16.09 22.23 5.36
N LEU A 303 -14.85 21.76 5.60
CA LEU A 303 -14.47 20.37 5.38
C LEU A 303 -15.20 19.44 6.37
N GLU A 304 -15.30 19.82 7.63
CA GLU A 304 -16.02 19.06 8.66
C GLU A 304 -17.52 18.98 8.35
N GLU A 305 -18.13 20.09 7.94
CA GLU A 305 -19.54 20.13 7.50
C GLU A 305 -19.76 19.25 6.25
N TYR A 306 -18.83 19.29 5.29
CA TYR A 306 -18.88 18.45 4.10
C TYR A 306 -18.84 16.96 4.45
N ILE A 307 -17.94 16.55 5.35
CA ILE A 307 -17.84 15.17 5.84
C ILE A 307 -19.13 14.77 6.57
N ALA A 308 -19.62 15.61 7.49
CA ALA A 308 -20.81 15.36 8.29
C ALA A 308 -22.09 15.25 7.45
N SER A 309 -22.15 15.91 6.29
CA SER A 309 -23.30 15.86 5.38
C SER A 309 -23.53 14.49 4.72
N GLY A 310 -22.69 13.49 5.01
CA GLY A 310 -22.82 12.13 4.50
C GLY A 310 -22.59 12.03 2.99
N ARG A 311 -21.89 13.02 2.41
CA ARG A 311 -21.51 13.09 0.99
C ARG A 311 -22.73 12.79 0.11
N LYS A 312 -23.69 13.71 -0.02
CA LYS A 312 -24.95 13.53 -0.79
C LYS A 312 -24.72 12.87 -2.18
N LYS A 313 -24.75 11.53 -2.25
CA LYS A 313 -25.24 10.64 -3.33
C LYS A 313 -24.81 9.19 -3.08
N GLY A 314 -25.74 8.42 -2.53
CA GLY A 314 -25.74 6.96 -2.55
C GLY A 314 -26.23 6.37 -1.24
N LYS A 315 -27.47 5.84 -1.21
CA LYS A 315 -27.84 4.85 -0.21
C LYS A 315 -26.98 3.62 -0.47
N GLY A 316 -25.89 3.46 0.28
CA GLY A 316 -25.20 2.17 0.36
C GLY A 316 -26.15 1.11 0.88
N LEU A 317 -25.92 -0.15 0.51
CA LEU A 317 -26.58 -1.27 1.17
C LEU A 317 -26.06 -1.37 2.61
N GLU A 318 -26.86 -1.95 3.49
CA GLU A 318 -26.41 -2.29 4.84
C GLU A 318 -25.10 -3.10 4.75
N PRO A 319 -24.10 -2.81 5.61
CA PRO A 319 -22.86 -3.56 5.64
C PRO A 319 -23.14 -5.05 5.82
N LEU A 320 -22.38 -5.90 5.11
CA LEU A 320 -22.37 -7.33 5.39
C LEU A 320 -21.83 -7.54 6.81
N LEU A 321 -22.74 -7.72 7.76
CA LEU A 321 -22.38 -8.08 9.13
C LEU A 321 -21.68 -9.44 9.09
N SER A 322 -20.51 -9.54 9.71
CA SER A 322 -19.91 -10.85 9.97
C SER A 322 -20.91 -11.65 10.79
N PRO A 323 -21.38 -12.82 10.33
CA PRO A 323 -22.29 -13.62 11.12
C PRO A 323 -21.59 -13.93 12.45
N ALA A 324 -22.30 -13.85 13.58
CA ALA A 324 -21.80 -14.29 14.89
C ALA A 324 -21.30 -15.77 14.89
N ARG A 325 -21.50 -16.49 13.78
CA ARG A 325 -21.10 -17.87 13.51
C ARG A 325 -19.99 -18.00 12.46
N HIS A 326 -19.20 -16.96 12.20
CA HIS A 326 -18.11 -17.05 11.23
C HIS A 326 -17.09 -18.14 11.68
N PRO A 327 -16.75 -19.12 10.82
CA PRO A 327 -15.95 -20.29 11.22
C PRO A 327 -14.57 -19.96 11.81
N SER A 328 -14.00 -18.81 11.45
CA SER A 328 -12.70 -18.34 11.96
C SER A 328 -12.72 -17.88 13.42
N TYR A 329 -13.91 -17.53 13.96
CA TYR A 329 -14.07 -17.06 15.35
C TYR A 329 -14.81 -18.08 16.22
N ASN A 330 -15.64 -18.93 15.61
CA ASN A 330 -16.42 -19.92 16.33
C ASN A 330 -15.76 -21.32 16.24
N LYS A 331 -14.95 -21.62 17.27
CA LYS A 331 -14.35 -22.94 17.53
C LYS A 331 -15.36 -23.95 18.08
N ASP A 332 -16.52 -23.48 18.56
CA ASP A 332 -17.55 -24.30 19.21
C ASP A 332 -18.50 -24.90 18.17
N TRP A 333 -18.05 -25.93 17.46
CA TRP A 333 -18.95 -26.79 16.70
C TRP A 333 -18.70 -28.24 17.10
N VAL A 334 -19.59 -28.69 17.99
CA VAL A 334 -19.71 -29.99 18.69
C VAL A 334 -18.98 -30.05 20.04
N GLN A 335 -19.79 -29.82 21.08
CA GLN A 335 -19.60 -30.30 22.44
C GLN A 335 -19.20 -31.78 22.43
N ILE A 336 -17.93 -32.09 22.73
CA ILE A 336 -17.52 -33.47 23.03
C ILE A 336 -18.31 -34.02 24.24
N SER A 337 -18.99 -33.17 25.02
CA SER A 337 -19.95 -33.60 26.05
C SER A 337 -21.17 -34.35 25.54
N ASN A 338 -21.46 -34.35 24.22
CA ASN A 338 -22.60 -35.08 23.65
C ASN A 338 -22.19 -36.37 22.89
N LEU A 339 -20.91 -36.73 22.88
CA LEU A 339 -20.42 -37.97 22.24
C LEU A 339 -20.72 -39.25 23.03
N SER A 340 -21.51 -39.18 24.10
CA SER A 340 -22.12 -40.37 24.72
C SER A 340 -23.41 -40.04 25.45
N SER A 341 -24.45 -39.58 24.75
CA SER A 341 -25.83 -39.70 25.28
C SER A 341 -26.42 -41.09 25.01
N LYS A 342 -25.61 -42.14 25.26
CA LYS A 342 -26.09 -43.52 25.40
C LYS A 342 -25.15 -44.46 26.17
N VAL A 343 -24.40 -43.96 27.16
CA VAL A 343 -23.98 -44.81 28.30
C VAL A 343 -24.07 -43.95 29.55
N LEU A 344 -24.99 -44.33 30.45
CA LEU A 344 -25.11 -43.77 31.79
C LEU A 344 -23.74 -43.85 32.48
N ILE A 345 -23.24 -42.71 32.96
CA ILE A 345 -22.07 -42.67 33.85
C ILE A 345 -22.51 -43.29 35.18
N GLY A 346 -22.29 -44.59 35.28
CA GLY A 346 -22.48 -45.41 36.46
C GLY A 346 -21.73 -46.70 36.19
N ASP A 347 -20.46 -46.71 36.60
CA ASP A 347 -19.47 -47.79 36.47
C ASP A 347 -19.13 -48.21 35.03
N LEU A 348 -17.90 -47.90 34.57
CA LEU A 348 -17.04 -48.79 33.76
C LEU A 348 -15.66 -48.16 33.48
N SER A 349 -14.72 -49.06 33.21
CA SER A 349 -13.28 -49.03 32.90
C SER A 349 -12.82 -48.05 31.77
N PRO A 350 -11.52 -48.00 31.36
CA PRO A 350 -10.92 -46.84 30.69
C PRO A 350 -11.64 -46.50 29.38
N VAL A 351 -11.91 -45.21 29.18
CA VAL A 351 -12.71 -44.62 28.10
C VAL A 351 -12.38 -45.25 26.74
N GLU A 352 -13.35 -45.95 26.15
CA GLU A 352 -13.24 -46.50 24.79
C GLU A 352 -13.11 -45.33 23.80
N LYS A 353 -12.05 -45.34 22.98
CA LYS A 353 -11.77 -44.27 22.03
C LYS A 353 -12.77 -44.31 20.88
N VAL A 354 -13.21 -43.14 20.43
CA VAL A 354 -14.13 -43.01 19.28
C VAL A 354 -13.35 -43.15 17.97
N ASN A 355 -13.79 -44.03 17.07
CA ASN A 355 -13.23 -44.16 15.73
C ASN A 355 -13.57 -42.92 14.87
N VAL A 356 -12.57 -42.34 14.23
CA VAL A 356 -12.71 -41.11 13.43
C VAL A 356 -11.92 -41.16 12.12
N TYR A 357 -12.31 -40.32 11.16
CA TYR A 357 -11.62 -40.08 9.90
C TYR A 357 -11.18 -38.61 9.83
N LEU A 358 -9.95 -38.39 9.38
CA LEU A 358 -9.33 -37.07 9.30
C LEU A 358 -9.38 -36.54 7.86
N GLY A 359 -10.03 -35.40 7.67
CA GLY A 359 -10.03 -34.64 6.42
C GLY A 359 -9.12 -33.42 6.51
N ILE A 360 -8.25 -33.24 5.52
CA ILE A 360 -7.36 -32.07 5.42
C ILE A 360 -7.56 -31.41 4.05
N ASP A 361 -8.08 -30.18 4.02
CA ASP A 361 -8.17 -29.36 2.82
C ASP A 361 -7.15 -28.23 2.89
N VAL A 362 -6.15 -28.27 2.01
CA VAL A 362 -5.05 -27.30 1.98
C VAL A 362 -5.26 -26.32 0.84
N GLY A 363 -5.91 -25.20 1.13
CA GLY A 363 -6.10 -24.10 0.20
C GLY A 363 -4.96 -23.08 0.23
N SER A 364 -4.94 -22.18 -0.75
CA SER A 364 -3.98 -21.07 -0.81
C SER A 364 -4.21 -19.98 0.25
N VAL A 365 -5.46 -19.86 0.72
CA VAL A 365 -5.88 -18.83 1.68
C VAL A 365 -6.08 -19.46 3.05
N SER A 366 -6.74 -20.62 3.08
CA SER A 366 -7.07 -21.32 4.32
C SER A 366 -6.69 -22.79 4.24
N THR A 367 -6.35 -23.34 5.40
CA THR A 367 -6.15 -24.75 5.65
C THR A 367 -7.22 -25.21 6.62
N ASN A 368 -7.98 -26.23 6.23
CA ASN A 368 -9.06 -26.77 7.02
C ASN A 368 -8.67 -28.19 7.46
N VAL A 369 -8.76 -28.46 8.75
CA VAL A 369 -8.53 -29.79 9.32
C VAL A 369 -9.80 -30.22 10.03
N VAL A 370 -10.30 -31.42 9.75
CA VAL A 370 -11.61 -31.89 10.23
C VAL A 370 -11.51 -33.34 10.69
N LEU A 371 -12.11 -33.65 11.83
CA LEU A 371 -12.41 -35.02 12.27
C LEU A 371 -13.90 -35.29 12.14
N ILE A 372 -14.26 -36.42 11.54
CA ILE A 372 -15.63 -36.95 11.52
C ILE A 372 -15.66 -38.37 12.09
N ASP A 373 -16.77 -38.78 12.71
CA ASP A 373 -16.98 -40.17 13.15
C ASP A 373 -17.50 -41.08 12.03
N GLU A 374 -17.75 -42.34 12.33
CA GLU A 374 -18.30 -43.35 11.40
C GLU A 374 -19.72 -43.00 10.90
N GLU A 375 -20.47 -42.16 11.63
CA GLU A 375 -21.79 -41.65 11.22
C GLU A 375 -21.68 -40.34 10.43
N SER A 376 -20.48 -39.93 10.01
CA SER A 376 -20.19 -38.67 9.31
C SER A 376 -20.52 -37.41 10.12
N LYS A 377 -20.60 -37.50 11.46
CA LYS A 377 -20.79 -36.34 12.33
C LYS A 377 -19.45 -35.68 12.61
N LEU A 378 -19.46 -34.34 12.67
CA LEU A 378 -18.28 -33.55 12.99
C LEU A 378 -17.86 -33.75 14.45
N VAL A 379 -16.60 -34.15 14.67
CA VAL A 379 -16.02 -34.35 16.01
C VAL A 379 -15.15 -33.16 16.40
N ALA A 380 -14.32 -32.67 15.48
CA ALA A 380 -13.47 -31.49 15.69
C ALA A 380 -13.15 -30.83 14.35
N ARG A 381 -12.83 -29.52 14.38
CA ARG A 381 -12.33 -28.81 13.19
C ARG A 381 -11.38 -27.67 13.51
N ARG A 382 -10.54 -27.32 12.55
CA ARG A 382 -9.74 -26.08 12.52
C ARG A 382 -9.85 -25.42 11.16
N TYR A 383 -10.04 -24.10 11.17
CA TYR A 383 -9.94 -23.23 10.00
C TYR A 383 -8.81 -22.25 10.26
N LEU A 384 -7.69 -22.45 9.56
CA LEU A 384 -6.46 -21.69 9.76
C LEU A 384 -6.15 -20.90 8.50
N ALA A 385 -5.54 -19.73 8.64
CA ALA A 385 -4.95 -19.06 7.50
C ALA A 385 -3.73 -19.87 7.03
N THR A 386 -3.67 -20.23 5.75
CA THR A 386 -2.51 -20.93 5.19
C THR A 386 -1.28 -20.03 5.25
N ALA A 387 -1.46 -18.71 5.05
CA ALA A 387 -0.40 -17.70 5.10
C ALA A 387 0.84 -18.04 4.24
N GLY A 388 0.62 -18.75 3.12
CA GLY A 388 1.70 -19.25 2.26
C GLY A 388 2.54 -20.40 2.82
N ARG A 389 2.17 -20.92 3.99
CA ARG A 389 2.89 -21.94 4.77
C ARG A 389 2.00 -23.16 4.99
N PRO A 390 1.70 -23.93 3.92
CA PRO A 390 0.75 -25.04 3.98
C PRO A 390 1.17 -26.13 4.97
N ILE A 391 2.46 -26.44 5.05
CA ILE A 391 2.97 -27.49 5.96
C ILE A 391 2.78 -27.05 7.41
N GLU A 392 3.14 -25.81 7.74
CA GLU A 392 3.01 -25.27 9.08
C GLU A 392 1.55 -25.11 9.50
N ALA A 393 0.67 -24.67 8.59
CA ALA A 393 -0.76 -24.57 8.84
C ALA A 393 -1.38 -25.94 9.13
N VAL A 394 -1.03 -26.98 8.36
CA VAL A 394 -1.48 -28.36 8.63
C VAL A 394 -0.94 -28.85 9.96
N ARG A 395 0.36 -28.67 10.25
CA ARG A 395 0.96 -29.07 11.53
C ARG A 395 0.28 -28.39 12.72
N GLN A 396 -0.03 -27.11 12.59
CA GLN A 396 -0.75 -26.36 13.62
C GLN A 396 -2.16 -26.92 13.80
N GLY A 397 -2.90 -27.15 12.71
CA GLY A 397 -4.26 -27.70 12.79
C GLY A 397 -4.31 -29.09 13.41
N LEU A 398 -3.37 -29.97 13.05
CA LEU A 398 -3.23 -31.30 13.64
C LEU A 398 -2.87 -31.24 15.12
N LYS A 399 -1.92 -30.35 15.49
CA LYS A 399 -1.53 -30.14 16.88
C LYS A 399 -2.73 -29.68 17.72
N GLU A 400 -3.44 -28.66 17.27
CA GLU A 400 -4.59 -28.12 18.02
C GLU A 400 -5.75 -29.12 18.16
N ILE A 401 -5.95 -30.01 17.18
CA ILE A 401 -6.95 -31.09 17.28
C ILE A 401 -6.46 -32.20 18.23
N ALA A 402 -5.18 -32.57 18.14
CA ALA A 402 -4.59 -33.57 19.02
C ALA A 402 -4.64 -33.13 20.49
N GLU A 403 -4.38 -31.85 20.78
CA GLU A 403 -4.52 -31.25 22.11
C GLU A 403 -5.98 -31.22 22.59
N GLU A 404 -6.95 -31.10 21.68
CA GLU A 404 -8.37 -31.08 22.03
C GLU A 404 -8.92 -32.47 22.33
N CYS A 405 -8.67 -33.48 21.49
CA CYS A 405 -9.33 -34.78 21.61
C CYS A 405 -8.49 -36.00 21.24
N GLY A 406 -7.17 -35.85 21.04
CA GLY A 406 -6.29 -36.92 20.56
C GLY A 406 -6.21 -38.15 21.49
N ASP A 407 -6.43 -37.97 22.78
CA ASP A 407 -6.50 -39.05 23.77
C ASP A 407 -7.82 -39.84 23.74
N ARG A 408 -8.87 -39.27 23.13
CA ARG A 408 -10.24 -39.81 23.08
C ARG A 408 -10.65 -40.40 21.73
N VAL A 409 -9.80 -40.30 20.71
CA VAL A 409 -10.14 -40.74 19.35
C VAL A 409 -9.12 -41.72 18.77
N ASN A 410 -9.57 -42.56 17.84
CA ASN A 410 -8.77 -43.48 17.05
C ASN A 410 -8.93 -43.12 15.56
N VAL A 411 -7.88 -42.59 14.93
CA VAL A 411 -7.92 -42.17 13.52
C VAL A 411 -7.78 -43.38 12.61
N LEU A 412 -8.87 -43.78 11.95
CA LEU A 412 -8.91 -44.95 11.06
C LEU A 412 -8.47 -44.65 9.63
N GLY A 413 -8.55 -43.40 9.21
CA GLY A 413 -8.18 -43.00 7.86
C GLY A 413 -7.96 -41.49 7.73
N VAL A 414 -7.16 -41.12 6.73
CA VAL A 414 -6.84 -39.71 6.41
C VAL A 414 -7.09 -39.46 4.93
N GLY A 415 -7.83 -38.40 4.62
CA GLY A 415 -8.04 -37.90 3.27
C GLY A 415 -7.53 -36.47 3.14
N THR A 416 -6.84 -36.17 2.03
CA THR A 416 -6.32 -34.82 1.76
C THR A 416 -6.87 -34.29 0.44
N THR A 417 -7.15 -32.99 0.38
CA THR A 417 -7.60 -32.29 -0.82
C THR A 417 -7.05 -30.86 -0.85
N GLY A 418 -7.43 -30.11 -1.87
CA GLY A 418 -7.04 -28.72 -2.03
C GLY A 418 -5.74 -28.53 -2.82
N SER A 419 -5.41 -27.27 -3.07
CA SER A 419 -4.27 -26.88 -3.89
C SER A 419 -2.92 -27.34 -3.31
N GLY A 420 -2.75 -27.32 -1.99
CA GLY A 420 -1.51 -27.69 -1.31
C GLY A 420 -1.36 -29.18 -1.00
N ARG A 421 -2.29 -30.03 -1.43
CA ARG A 421 -2.34 -31.45 -1.05
C ARG A 421 -1.04 -32.23 -1.33
N TYR A 422 -0.33 -31.87 -2.40
CA TYR A 422 0.94 -32.51 -2.79
C TYR A 422 2.08 -32.34 -1.77
N LEU A 423 1.95 -31.38 -0.84
CA LEU A 423 2.95 -31.15 0.21
C LEU A 423 2.65 -31.91 1.50
N THR A 424 1.44 -32.49 1.62
CA THR A 424 0.89 -32.98 2.88
C THR A 424 0.29 -34.38 2.81
N GLY A 425 0.18 -34.95 1.60
CA GLY A 425 -0.45 -36.25 1.33
C GLY A 425 0.39 -37.12 0.43
#